data_AF-A0A0H5RJ27-F1
#
_entry.id   AF-A0A0H5RJ27-F1
#
_cell.length_a   1.000
_cell.length_b   1.000
_cell.length_c   1.000
_cell.angle_alpha   90.00
_cell.angle_beta   90.00
_cell.angle_gamma   90.00
#
_symmetry.space_group_name_H-M   'P 1'
#
loop_
_entity.id
_entity.type
_entity.pdbx_description
1 polymer ?
#
loop_
_entity_poly.entity_id
_entity_poly.type
_entity_poly.pdbx_seq_one_letter_code
_entity_poly.pdbx_strand_id
1 'polypeptide(L)'
;MSADGPQDLLADVEGLQCWLLANGLIDRCEADEKSRTALISAREAILQALQSDSVGALNEVLDRGRIRLTLTPTGPAEAAEVAKPEWLAGWLAAGDLLRLLGEAPDRIKQCAHPHCILWFHDTSKNGARRWHSMATCGNRAKAARHYAAKRE
;
A
#
# COMPACT_ATOMS: atom_id res chain seq x y z
N MET A 1 -9.19 -3.18 12.47
CA MET A 1 -9.97 -4.23 11.78
C MET A 1 -10.96 -4.80 12.78
N SER A 2 -12.22 -4.38 12.66
CA SER A 2 -13.38 -4.93 13.35
C SER A 2 -13.65 -6.37 12.89
N ALA A 3 -14.61 -7.05 13.54
CA ALA A 3 -14.96 -8.45 13.26
C ALA A 3 -15.60 -8.68 11.88
N ASP A 4 -15.88 -7.63 11.11
CA ASP A 4 -16.59 -7.65 9.83
C ASP A 4 -15.62 -7.57 8.63
N GLY A 5 -15.26 -8.73 8.08
CA GLY A 5 -14.72 -8.86 6.73
C GLY A 5 -13.51 -8.00 6.33
N PRO A 6 -13.17 -7.99 5.01
CA PRO A 6 -12.24 -7.04 4.45
C PRO A 6 -12.83 -5.62 4.48
N GLN A 7 -12.06 -4.65 4.96
CA GLN A 7 -12.42 -3.23 4.92
C GLN A 7 -11.67 -2.56 3.77
N ASP A 8 -12.40 -1.94 2.84
CA ASP A 8 -11.82 -1.10 1.80
C ASP A 8 -12.02 0.38 2.14
N LEU A 9 -10.93 1.06 2.51
CA LEU A 9 -10.97 2.51 2.74
C LEU A 9 -11.13 3.30 1.45
N LEU A 10 -11.08 2.69 0.28
CA LEU A 10 -11.38 3.38 -0.99
C LEU A 10 -12.79 3.04 -1.48
N ALA A 11 -13.66 2.48 -0.64
CA ALA A 11 -15.05 2.18 -1.00
C ALA A 11 -15.86 3.45 -1.32
N ASP A 12 -15.55 4.57 -0.68
CA ASP A 12 -16.19 5.87 -0.87
C ASP A 12 -15.22 7.02 -0.54
N VAL A 13 -15.69 8.26 -0.64
CA VAL A 13 -14.88 9.47 -0.40
C VAL A 13 -14.56 9.66 1.09
N GLU A 14 -15.45 9.26 1.99
CA GLU A 14 -15.21 9.35 3.45
C GLU A 14 -14.09 8.40 3.88
N GLY A 15 -14.09 7.18 3.34
CA GLY A 15 -12.99 6.24 3.47
C GLY A 15 -11.69 6.80 2.89
N LEU A 16 -11.74 7.43 1.70
CA LEU A 16 -10.55 8.05 1.11
C LEU A 16 -9.98 9.10 2.04
N GLN A 17 -10.82 9.93 2.65
CA GLN A 17 -10.39 10.93 3.62
C GLN A 17 -9.67 10.28 4.81
N CYS A 18 -10.20 9.18 5.33
CA CYS A 18 -9.54 8.39 6.38
C CYS A 18 -8.18 7.84 5.92
N TRP A 19 -8.09 7.36 4.68
CA TRP A 19 -6.85 6.85 4.10
C TRP A 19 -5.81 7.97 3.93
N LEU A 20 -6.20 9.13 3.41
CA LEU A 20 -5.30 10.28 3.24
C LEU A 20 -4.76 10.76 4.60
N LEU A 21 -5.61 10.84 5.62
CA LEU A 21 -5.20 11.19 6.97
C LEU A 21 -4.19 10.19 7.54
N ALA A 22 -4.47 8.89 7.42
CA ALA A 22 -3.60 7.83 7.93
C ALA A 22 -2.20 7.80 7.27
N ASN A 23 -2.08 8.36 6.06
CA ASN A 23 -0.84 8.43 5.30
C ASN A 23 -0.20 9.84 5.31
N GLY A 24 -0.73 10.80 6.08
CA GLY A 24 -0.19 12.16 6.14
C GLY A 24 -0.32 12.95 4.84
N LEU A 25 -1.35 12.65 4.04
CA LEU A 25 -1.60 13.26 2.74
C LEU A 25 -2.82 14.20 2.72
N ILE A 26 -3.51 14.38 3.85
CA ILE A 26 -4.75 15.15 3.92
C ILE A 26 -4.57 16.64 3.50
N ASP A 27 -3.41 17.21 3.77
CA ASP A 27 -3.09 18.61 3.40
C ASP A 27 -2.47 18.73 2.00
N ARG A 28 -2.32 17.60 1.29
CA ARG A 28 -1.64 17.52 -0.02
C ARG A 28 -2.54 17.02 -1.14
N CYS A 29 -3.62 16.34 -0.80
CA CYS A 29 -4.53 15.69 -1.73
C CYS A 29 -5.98 16.02 -1.34
N GLU A 30 -6.81 16.29 -2.34
CA GLU A 30 -8.25 16.46 -2.12
C GLU A 30 -8.93 15.11 -1.91
N ALA A 31 -9.85 15.04 -0.94
CA ALA A 31 -10.71 13.87 -0.76
C ALA A 31 -11.95 14.02 -1.66
N ASP A 32 -11.80 13.66 -2.94
CA ASP A 32 -12.85 13.72 -3.95
C ASP A 32 -12.92 12.45 -4.80
N GLU A 33 -13.94 12.35 -5.66
CA GLU A 33 -14.18 11.16 -6.47
C GLU A 33 -13.07 10.93 -7.52
N LYS A 34 -12.43 12.01 -8.01
CA LYS A 34 -11.32 11.91 -8.97
C LYS A 34 -10.09 11.30 -8.31
N SER A 35 -9.73 11.80 -7.13
CA SER A 35 -8.61 11.29 -6.34
C SER A 35 -8.86 9.85 -5.89
N ARG A 36 -10.11 9.52 -5.53
CA ARG A 36 -10.51 8.15 -5.22
C ARG A 36 -10.29 7.22 -6.41
N THR A 37 -10.80 7.59 -7.59
CA THR A 37 -10.68 6.79 -8.81
C THR A 37 -9.22 6.61 -9.24
N ALA A 38 -8.42 7.68 -9.17
CA ALA A 38 -6.99 7.63 -9.48
C ALA A 38 -6.23 6.71 -8.51
N LEU A 39 -6.52 6.79 -7.20
CA LEU A 39 -5.89 5.94 -6.20
C LEU A 39 -6.31 4.46 -6.31
N ILE A 40 -7.57 4.18 -6.65
CA ILE A 40 -8.04 2.82 -6.96
C ILE A 40 -7.26 2.26 -8.15
N SER A 41 -7.10 3.04 -9.22
CA SER A 41 -6.34 2.64 -10.41
C SER A 41 -4.88 2.32 -10.06
N ALA A 42 -4.25 3.16 -9.23
CA ALA A 42 -2.88 2.93 -8.76
C ALA A 42 -2.77 1.66 -7.88
N ARG A 43 -3.73 1.42 -6.99
CA ARG A 43 -3.79 0.20 -6.17
C ARG A 43 -3.88 -1.05 -7.04
N GLU A 44 -4.73 -1.05 -8.06
CA GLU A 44 -4.88 -2.17 -8.99
C GLU A 44 -3.59 -2.44 -9.77
N ALA A 45 -2.94 -1.38 -10.27
CA ALA A 45 -1.65 -1.49 -10.95
C ALA A 45 -0.55 -2.05 -10.04
N ILE A 46 -0.48 -1.61 -8.77
CA ILE A 46 0.44 -2.14 -7.76
C ILE A 46 0.18 -3.63 -7.50
N LEU A 47 -1.08 -4.01 -7.31
CA LEU A 47 -1.44 -5.41 -7.05
C LEU A 47 -1.12 -6.30 -8.25
N GLN A 48 -1.37 -5.83 -9.47
CA GLN A 48 -1.05 -6.56 -10.70
C GLN A 48 0.46 -6.78 -10.83
N ALA A 49 1.27 -5.75 -10.56
CA ALA A 49 2.73 -5.85 -10.59
C ALA A 49 3.25 -6.88 -9.57
N LEU A 50 2.64 -6.96 -8.38
CA LEU A 50 3.02 -7.91 -7.33
C LEU A 50 2.57 -9.36 -7.59
N GLN A 51 1.48 -9.56 -8.34
CA GLN A 51 0.88 -10.88 -8.54
C GLN A 51 1.31 -11.56 -9.84
N SER A 52 1.59 -10.79 -10.89
CA SER A 52 1.70 -11.30 -12.25
C SER A 52 2.95 -10.86 -13.00
N ASP A 53 3.89 -10.18 -12.32
CA ASP A 53 5.07 -9.53 -12.91
C ASP A 53 4.75 -8.58 -14.09
N SER A 54 3.46 -8.24 -14.29
CA SER A 54 3.01 -7.34 -15.33
C SER A 54 3.13 -5.89 -14.85
N VAL A 55 4.14 -5.18 -15.35
CA VAL A 55 4.50 -3.82 -14.92
C VAL A 55 3.86 -2.70 -15.75
N GLY A 56 3.17 -3.02 -16.85
CA GLY A 56 2.63 -2.01 -17.79
C GLY A 56 1.73 -0.97 -17.13
N ALA A 57 0.71 -1.43 -16.40
CA ALA A 57 -0.21 -0.53 -15.68
C ALA A 57 0.51 0.29 -14.60
N LEU A 58 1.53 -0.27 -13.93
CA LEU A 58 2.32 0.48 -12.95
C LEU A 58 3.13 1.59 -13.63
N ASN A 59 3.73 1.31 -14.79
CA ASN A 59 4.44 2.31 -15.57
C ASN A 59 3.51 3.42 -16.04
N GLU A 60 2.28 3.11 -16.45
CA GLU A 60 1.27 4.14 -16.79
C GLU A 60 0.94 5.07 -15.62
N VAL A 61 0.96 4.57 -14.38
CA VAL A 61 0.81 5.41 -13.17
C VAL A 61 2.05 6.27 -12.98
N LEU A 62 3.25 5.68 -13.08
CA LEU A 62 4.53 6.36 -12.87
C LEU A 62 4.77 7.48 -13.89
N ASP A 63 4.31 7.32 -15.14
CA ASP A 63 4.41 8.33 -16.21
C ASP A 63 3.60 9.60 -15.94
N ARG A 64 2.74 9.61 -14.91
CA ARG A 64 1.89 10.78 -14.57
C ARG A 64 2.59 11.84 -13.72
N GLY A 65 3.79 11.54 -13.25
CA GLY A 65 4.54 12.43 -12.37
C GLY A 65 6.04 12.22 -12.46
N ARG A 66 6.76 13.03 -11.69
CA ARG A 66 8.22 13.04 -11.63
C ARG A 66 8.68 13.58 -10.28
N ILE A 67 9.92 13.25 -9.93
CA ILE A 67 10.64 13.98 -8.87
C ILE A 67 11.30 15.21 -9.49
N ARG A 68 10.98 16.38 -8.96
CA ARG A 68 11.70 17.61 -9.24
C ARG A 68 12.75 17.84 -8.15
N LEU A 69 14.00 17.92 -8.58
CA LEU A 69 15.10 18.36 -7.73
C LEU A 69 15.19 19.88 -7.73
N THR A 70 15.36 20.46 -6.54
CA THR A 70 15.54 21.89 -6.33
C THR A 70 16.66 22.14 -5.33
N LEU A 71 17.29 23.31 -5.43
CA LEU A 71 18.22 23.79 -4.41
C LEU A 71 17.53 24.92 -3.64
N THR A 72 17.38 24.73 -2.32
CA THR A 72 16.81 25.73 -1.40
C THR A 72 17.93 26.30 -0.50
N PRO A 73 17.70 27.42 0.22
CA PRO A 73 18.68 27.95 1.17
C PRO A 73 19.09 26.98 2.28
N THR A 74 18.27 25.97 2.58
CA THR A 74 18.55 24.94 3.60
C THR A 74 19.17 23.67 3.00
N GLY A 75 19.41 23.64 1.69
CA GLY A 75 20.00 22.49 0.99
C GLY A 75 19.15 21.97 -0.17
N PRO A 76 19.57 20.85 -0.78
CA PRO A 76 18.80 20.20 -1.84
C PRO A 76 17.45 19.71 -1.31
N ALA A 77 16.41 19.82 -2.13
CA ALA A 77 15.07 19.36 -1.83
C ALA A 77 14.46 18.65 -3.04
N GLU A 78 13.67 17.62 -2.75
CA GLU A 78 12.90 16.85 -3.71
C GLU A 78 11.41 17.16 -3.55
N ALA A 79 10.71 17.30 -4.67
CA ALA A 79 9.26 17.46 -4.69
C ALA A 79 8.65 16.54 -5.74
N ALA A 80 7.60 15.81 -5.35
CA ALA A 80 6.77 15.09 -6.30
C ALA A 80 5.91 16.09 -7.08
N GLU A 81 6.02 16.07 -8.41
CA GLU A 81 5.17 16.83 -9.32
C GLU A 81 4.33 15.86 -10.15
N VAL A 82 3.01 16.05 -10.13
CA VAL A 82 2.06 15.33 -10.99
C VAL A 82 1.34 16.31 -11.90
N ALA A 83 1.03 15.89 -13.13
CA ALA A 83 0.31 16.76 -14.07
C ALA A 83 -1.12 17.07 -13.63
N LYS A 84 -1.71 16.15 -12.85
CA LYS A 84 -3.08 16.20 -12.35
C LYS A 84 -3.07 15.89 -10.85
N PRO A 85 -3.52 16.80 -9.97
CA PRO A 85 -3.40 16.64 -8.51
C PRO A 85 -4.02 15.34 -7.97
N GLU A 86 -5.09 14.85 -8.58
CA GLU A 86 -5.78 13.62 -8.16
C GLU A 86 -4.87 12.37 -8.21
N TRP A 87 -3.79 12.41 -8.98
CA TRP A 87 -2.84 11.30 -9.09
C TRP A 87 -1.74 11.30 -8.04
N LEU A 88 -1.59 12.36 -7.22
CA LEU A 88 -0.45 12.51 -6.31
C LEU A 88 -0.34 11.33 -5.34
N ALA A 89 -1.45 10.95 -4.68
CA ALA A 89 -1.46 9.82 -3.73
C ALA A 89 -1.07 8.49 -4.39
N GLY A 90 -1.66 8.19 -5.55
CA GLY A 90 -1.39 6.96 -6.29
C GLY A 90 0.04 6.91 -6.82
N TRP A 91 0.57 8.04 -7.30
CA TRP A 91 1.93 8.16 -7.81
C TRP A 91 2.97 7.98 -6.70
N LEU A 92 2.74 8.59 -5.52
CA LEU A 92 3.59 8.39 -4.34
C LEU A 92 3.61 6.91 -3.90
N ALA A 93 2.45 6.26 -3.86
CA ALA A 93 2.35 4.84 -3.51
C ALA A 93 3.09 3.93 -4.51
N ALA A 94 3.01 4.24 -5.82
CA ALA A 94 3.76 3.52 -6.84
C ALA A 94 5.28 3.75 -6.69
N GLY A 95 5.71 4.98 -6.40
CA GLY A 95 7.12 5.29 -6.12
C GLY A 95 7.66 4.57 -4.88
N ASP A 96 6.86 4.48 -3.81
CA ASP A 96 7.21 3.72 -2.61
C ASP A 96 7.37 2.22 -2.90
N LEU A 97 6.52 1.65 -3.76
CA LEU A 97 6.70 0.28 -4.22
C LEU A 97 8.04 0.11 -4.94
N LEU A 98 8.41 1.01 -5.86
CA LEU A 98 9.70 0.95 -6.55
C LEU A 98 10.89 1.01 -5.58
N ARG A 99 10.81 1.89 -4.57
CA ARG A 99 11.84 1.98 -3.52
C ARG A 99 11.98 0.65 -2.78
N LEU A 100 10.86 0.05 -2.37
CA LEU A 100 10.86 -1.25 -1.68
C LEU A 100 11.39 -2.39 -2.55
N LEU A 101 11.01 -2.42 -3.84
CA LEU A 101 11.51 -3.39 -4.81
C LEU A 101 13.03 -3.22 -5.04
N GLY A 102 13.54 -1.99 -5.05
CA GLY A 102 14.97 -1.71 -5.16
C GLY A 102 15.76 -2.09 -3.91
N GLU A 103 15.16 -1.99 -2.72
CA GLU A 103 15.80 -2.34 -1.45
C GLU A 103 15.88 -3.86 -1.24
N ALA A 104 14.74 -4.55 -1.36
CA ALA A 104 14.66 -6.00 -1.12
C ALA A 104 13.33 -6.56 -1.66
N PRO A 105 13.27 -6.98 -2.94
CA PRO A 105 12.01 -7.43 -3.56
C PRO A 105 11.43 -8.67 -2.85
N ASP A 106 12.29 -9.61 -2.42
CA ASP A 106 11.89 -10.82 -1.68
C ASP A 106 11.27 -10.55 -0.29
N ARG A 107 11.36 -9.30 0.21
CA ARG A 107 10.73 -8.88 1.47
C ARG A 107 9.29 -8.40 1.28
N ILE A 108 8.82 -8.19 0.06
CA ILE A 108 7.41 -7.89 -0.20
C ILE A 108 6.63 -9.20 -0.29
N LYS A 109 5.74 -9.43 0.67
CA LYS A 109 5.08 -10.73 0.85
C LYS A 109 3.59 -10.57 1.01
N GLN A 110 2.84 -11.50 0.44
CA GLN A 110 1.44 -11.68 0.79
C GLN A 110 1.31 -12.29 2.18
N CYS A 111 0.37 -11.80 2.98
CA CYS A 111 0.04 -12.37 4.27
C CYS A 111 -0.41 -13.83 4.10
N ALA A 112 0.20 -14.77 4.82
CA ALA A 112 -0.07 -16.19 4.65
C ALA A 112 -1.46 -16.66 5.17
N HIS A 113 -2.31 -15.74 5.65
CA HIS A 113 -3.59 -16.11 6.29
C HIS A 113 -4.63 -16.26 5.20
N PRO A 114 -5.31 -17.42 5.05
CA PRO A 114 -6.13 -17.72 3.88
C PRO A 114 -7.19 -16.66 3.55
N HIS A 115 -7.76 -16.03 4.58
CA HIS A 115 -8.76 -14.97 4.43
C HIS A 115 -8.19 -13.53 4.53
N CYS A 116 -6.88 -13.35 4.30
CA CYS A 116 -6.24 -12.04 4.37
C CYS A 116 -5.66 -11.68 3.00
N ILE A 117 -6.07 -10.52 2.49
CA ILE A 117 -5.65 -10.00 1.19
C ILE A 117 -4.44 -9.04 1.26
N LEU A 118 -3.95 -8.77 2.47
CA LEU A 118 -2.90 -7.76 2.65
C LEU A 118 -1.52 -8.25 2.23
N TRP A 119 -0.79 -7.35 1.59
CA TRP A 119 0.65 -7.43 1.35
C TRP A 119 1.40 -6.65 2.43
N PHE A 120 2.66 -7.02 2.69
CA PHE A 120 3.49 -6.32 3.66
C PHE A 120 4.97 -6.40 3.28
N HIS A 121 5.76 -5.42 3.74
CA HIS A 121 7.21 -5.46 3.69
C HIS A 121 7.77 -6.11 4.97
N ASP A 122 8.59 -7.15 4.83
CA ASP A 122 9.17 -7.92 5.92
C ASP A 122 10.39 -7.21 6.54
N THR A 123 10.13 -6.42 7.57
CA THR A 123 11.15 -5.73 8.36
C THR A 123 11.81 -6.61 9.44
N SER A 124 11.49 -7.92 9.51
CA SER A 124 12.12 -8.80 10.49
C SER A 124 13.59 -9.06 10.15
N LYS A 125 14.40 -9.32 11.18
CA LYS A 125 15.85 -9.55 11.05
C LYS A 125 16.17 -10.63 10.00
N ASN A 126 15.47 -11.76 10.06
CA ASN A 126 15.74 -12.93 9.23
C ASN A 126 14.80 -13.06 8.02
N GLY A 127 13.94 -12.08 7.76
CA GLY A 127 12.95 -12.19 6.68
C GLY A 127 12.00 -13.38 6.86
N ALA A 128 11.65 -13.74 8.09
CA ALA A 128 10.86 -14.93 8.40
C ALA A 128 9.39 -14.63 8.75
N ARG A 129 8.96 -13.36 8.63
CA ARG A 129 7.60 -12.96 8.97
C ARG A 129 6.63 -13.54 7.95
N ARG A 130 5.56 -14.18 8.45
CA ARG A 130 4.51 -14.79 7.62
C ARG A 130 3.20 -14.00 7.58
N TRP A 131 3.01 -13.05 8.49
CA TRP A 131 1.75 -12.33 8.67
C TRP A 131 1.97 -10.83 8.63
N HIS A 132 1.08 -10.08 7.98
CA HIS A 132 1.14 -8.62 7.97
C HIS A 132 1.06 -8.00 9.38
N SER A 133 0.52 -8.71 10.37
CA SER A 133 0.46 -8.29 11.77
C SER A 133 0.37 -9.52 12.66
N MET A 134 1.24 -9.57 13.68
CA MET A 134 1.19 -10.63 14.68
C MET A 134 -0.08 -10.51 15.53
N ALA A 135 -0.45 -9.28 15.93
CA ALA A 135 -1.64 -9.03 16.74
C ALA A 135 -2.94 -9.42 16.02
N THR A 136 -2.97 -9.32 14.69
CA THR A 136 -4.16 -9.56 13.87
C THR A 136 -4.15 -10.96 13.25
N CYS A 137 -3.37 -11.19 12.18
CA CYS A 137 -3.37 -12.48 11.49
C CYS A 137 -2.61 -13.57 12.24
N GLY A 138 -1.53 -13.21 12.95
CA GLY A 138 -0.76 -14.17 13.72
C GLY A 138 -1.57 -14.79 14.87
N ASN A 139 -2.33 -13.96 15.60
CA ASN A 139 -3.19 -14.43 16.69
C ASN A 139 -4.38 -15.25 16.17
N ARG A 140 -5.01 -14.86 15.05
CA ARG A 140 -6.04 -15.69 14.39
C ARG A 140 -5.53 -17.07 14.02
N ALA A 141 -4.34 -17.16 13.43
CA ALA A 141 -3.73 -18.44 13.08
C ALA A 141 -3.45 -19.31 14.32
N LYS A 142 -3.01 -18.71 15.44
CA LYS A 142 -2.83 -19.43 16.71
C LYS A 142 -4.15 -19.95 17.27
N ALA A 143 -5.19 -19.13 17.28
CA ALA A 143 -6.52 -19.50 17.75
C ALA A 143 -7.09 -20.67 16.93
N ALA A 144 -7.03 -20.59 15.60
CA ALA A 144 -7.51 -21.64 14.70
C ALA A 144 -6.85 -23.00 14.98
N ARG A 145 -5.52 -23.03 15.19
CA ARG A 145 -4.79 -24.27 15.54
C ARG A 145 -5.24 -24.84 16.88
N HIS A 146 -5.42 -23.99 17.89
CA HIS A 146 -5.88 -24.42 19.21
C HIS A 146 -7.28 -25.02 19.16
N TYR A 147 -8.20 -24.46 18.37
CA TYR A 147 -9.54 -25.03 18.21
C TYR A 147 -9.54 -26.35 17.41
N ALA A 148 -8.69 -26.46 16.38
CA ALA A 148 -8.55 -27.71 15.63
C ALA A 148 -8.04 -28.84 16.54
N ALA A 149 -7.01 -28.58 17.36
CA ALA A 149 -6.44 -29.55 18.30
C ALA A 149 -7.38 -29.93 19.46
N LYS A 150 -8.44 -29.16 19.73
CA LYS A 150 -9.47 -29.49 20.74
C LYS A 150 -10.66 -30.29 20.18
N ARG A 151 -10.73 -30.43 18.85
CA ARG A 151 -11.76 -31.21 18.16
C ARG A 151 -11.32 -32.64 17.84
N GLU A 152 -10.05 -32.95 18.15
CA GLU A 152 -9.46 -34.29 18.21
C GLU A 152 -9.43 -34.76 19.66
#